data_AF-A0A9E3XTJ2-F1
#
_entry.id   AF-A0A9E3XTJ2-F1
#
_cell.length_a   1.000
_cell.length_b   1.000
_cell.length_c   1.000
_cell.angle_alpha   90.00
_cell.angle_beta   90.00
_cell.angle_gamma   90.00
#
_symmetry.space_group_name_H-M   'P 1'
#
loop_
_entity.id
_entity.type
_entity.pdbx_description
1 polymer ?
#
loop_
_entity_poly.entity_id
_entity_poly.type
_entity_poly.pdbx_seq_one_letter_code
_entity_poly.pdbx_strand_id
1 'polypeptide(L)'
;RVPLQHKPSDYFRERVWISADPDERMVPALAERYGISRFMWASDFPHADHTPEYVHDLNELVAMFPEDQRRAFAGDNARALFQL
;
A
#
# COMPACT_ATOMS: atom_id res chain seq x y z
N ARG A 1 11.68 -30.52 0.79
CA ARG A 1 11.49 -29.09 1.11
C ARG A 1 12.76 -28.36 0.72
N VAL A 2 12.67 -27.29 -0.06
CA VAL A 2 13.86 -26.48 -0.39
C VAL A 2 14.08 -25.51 0.77
N PRO A 3 15.25 -25.48 1.43
CA PRO A 3 15.51 -24.57 2.54
C PRO A 3 15.61 -23.12 2.07
N LEU A 4 15.10 -22.18 2.87
CA LEU A 4 15.22 -20.74 2.62
C LEU A 4 16.62 -20.25 2.99
N GLN A 5 17.14 -19.29 2.23
CA GLN A 5 18.45 -18.67 2.49
C GLN A 5 18.39 -17.59 3.57
N HIS A 6 17.25 -16.91 3.72
CA HIS A 6 17.00 -15.87 4.71
C HIS A 6 15.74 -16.16 5.54
N LYS A 7 15.48 -15.35 6.57
CA LYS A 7 14.22 -15.47 7.31
C LYS A 7 13.06 -15.07 6.40
N PRO A 8 11.88 -15.70 6.54
CA PRO A 8 10.67 -15.30 5.79
C PRO A 8 10.38 -13.79 5.86
N SER A 9 10.63 -13.17 7.01
CA SER A 9 10.46 -11.73 7.22
C SER A 9 11.35 -10.86 6.33
N ASP A 10 12.52 -11.34 5.95
CA ASP A 10 13.47 -10.55 5.16
C ASP A 10 12.99 -10.49 3.71
N TYR A 11 12.53 -11.62 3.17
CA TYR A 11 11.85 -11.64 1.87
C TYR A 11 10.61 -10.74 1.85
N PHE A 12 9.81 -10.74 2.93
CA PHE A 12 8.65 -9.86 3.03
C PHE A 12 9.06 -8.39 2.99
N ARG A 13 10.01 -7.98 3.84
CA ARG A 13 10.46 -6.58 3.91
C ARG A 13 11.13 -6.10 2.63
N GLU A 14 11.80 -6.98 1.89
CA GLU A 14 12.60 -6.60 0.72
C GLU A 14 11.83 -6.72 -0.60
N ARG A 15 10.94 -7.70 -0.71
CA ARG A 15 10.43 -8.22 -2.00
C ARG A 15 8.91 -8.31 -2.08
N VAL A 16 8.20 -7.84 -1.06
CA VAL A 16 6.73 -7.83 -1.05
C VAL A 16 6.25 -6.38 -0.98
N TRP A 17 5.25 -6.10 -1.80
CA TRP A 17 4.47 -4.86 -1.79
C TRP A 17 3.01 -5.22 -1.56
N ILE A 18 2.29 -4.29 -0.94
CA ILE A 18 0.93 -4.48 -0.44
C ILE A 18 0.09 -3.38 -1.07
N SER A 19 -0.93 -3.78 -1.83
CA SER A 19 -2.04 -2.89 -2.19
C SER A 19 -3.11 -3.00 -1.11
N ALA A 20 -3.81 -1.90 -0.86
CA ALA A 20 -4.96 -1.84 0.02
C ALA A 20 -6.10 -1.07 -0.63
N ASP A 21 -7.32 -1.38 -0.21
CA ASP A 21 -8.50 -0.65 -0.67
C ASP A 21 -8.58 0.74 -0.03
N PRO A 22 -9.22 1.71 -0.69
CA PRO A 22 -9.30 3.10 -0.21
C PRO A 22 -9.93 3.28 1.18
N ASP A 23 -10.73 2.32 1.65
CA ASP A 23 -11.40 2.35 2.95
C ASP A 23 -10.66 1.56 4.05
N GLU A 24 -9.51 0.94 3.76
CA GLU A 24 -8.70 0.21 4.75
C GLU A 24 -7.96 1.14 5.72
N ARG A 25 -8.59 1.46 6.85
CA ARG A 25 -8.05 2.46 7.80
C ARG A 25 -6.85 1.99 8.64
N MET A 26 -6.46 0.71 8.55
CA MET A 26 -5.28 0.16 9.25
C MET A 26 -3.96 0.40 8.50
N VAL A 27 -4.03 0.80 7.23
CA VAL A 27 -2.84 0.93 6.37
C VAL A 27 -1.78 1.89 6.95
N PRO A 28 -2.12 3.08 7.50
CA PRO A 28 -1.10 3.98 8.04
C PRO A 28 -0.28 3.37 9.17
N ALA A 29 -0.92 2.65 10.10
CA ALA A 29 -0.25 1.97 11.21
C ALA A 29 0.63 0.81 10.72
N LEU A 30 0.20 0.09 9.68
CA LEU A 30 1.00 -0.98 9.08
C LEU A 30 2.20 -0.40 8.30
N ALA A 31 2.01 0.72 7.61
CA ALA A 31 3.06 1.42 6.90
C ALA A 31 4.12 2.01 7.84
N GLU A 32 3.73 2.53 9.01
CA GLU A 32 4.67 2.94 10.05
C GLU A 32 5.55 1.76 10.50
N ARG A 33 4.96 0.58 10.68
CA ARG A 33 5.67 -0.61 11.16
C ARG A 33 6.54 -1.29 10.10
N TYR A 34 6.07 -1.36 8.86
CA TYR A 34 6.69 -2.16 7.79
C TYR A 34 7.35 -1.33 6.68
N GLY A 35 7.21 -0.01 6.74
CA GLY A 35 7.78 0.95 5.81
C GLY A 35 6.80 1.37 4.73
N ILE A 36 6.57 2.69 4.62
CA ILE A 36 5.67 3.30 3.65
C ILE A 36 5.95 2.88 2.20
N SER A 37 7.22 2.65 1.83
CA SER A 37 7.62 2.26 0.46
C SER A 37 7.07 0.91 0.00
N ARG A 38 6.45 0.13 0.90
CA ARG A 38 5.85 -1.17 0.62
C ARG A 38 4.36 -1.09 0.33
N PHE A 39 3.71 0.03 0.63
CA PHE A 39 2.27 0.18 0.52
C PHE A 39 1.87 1.03 -0.68
N MET A 40 0.81 0.62 -1.35
CA MET A 40 0.12 1.36 -2.39
C MET A 40 -1.39 1.13 -2.25
N TRP A 41 -2.19 1.86 -3.01
CA TRP A 41 -3.62 1.61 -3.11
C TRP A 41 -3.95 0.98 -4.47
N ALA A 42 -5.07 0.28 -4.53
CA ALA A 42 -5.67 -0.19 -5.77
C ALA A 42 -7.15 0.14 -5.77
N SER A 43 -7.75 0.32 -6.95
CA SER A 43 -9.18 0.54 -7.09
C SER A 43 -9.99 -0.74 -7.23
N ASP A 44 -9.33 -1.84 -7.61
CA ASP A 44 -9.95 -3.12 -7.98
C ASP A 44 -11.15 -2.98 -8.94
N PHE A 45 -11.12 -1.92 -9.76
CA PHE A 45 -12.19 -1.60 -10.70
C PHE A 45 -12.22 -2.64 -11.83
N PRO A 46 -13.41 -3.13 -12.26
CA PRO A 46 -14.76 -2.68 -11.91
C PRO A 46 -15.51 -3.62 -10.95
N HIS A 47 -14.86 -4.20 -9.93
CA HIS A 47 -15.57 -5.11 -9.04
C HIS A 47 -16.75 -4.44 -8.31
N ALA A 48 -17.80 -5.23 -8.09
CA ALA A 48 -19.12 -4.77 -7.63
C ALA A 48 -19.22 -4.59 -6.10
N ASP A 49 -18.20 -5.01 -5.37
CA ASP A 49 -18.07 -4.89 -3.92
C ASP A 49 -17.56 -3.52 -3.45
N HIS A 50 -17.21 -2.62 -4.38
CA HIS A 50 -16.74 -1.27 -4.07
C HIS A 50 -17.85 -0.22 -4.14
N THR A 51 -17.78 0.76 -3.24
CA THR A 51 -18.71 1.90 -3.25
C THR A 51 -18.33 2.92 -4.34
N PRO A 52 -19.27 3.78 -4.79
CA PRO A 52 -18.96 4.88 -5.70
C PRO A 52 -18.00 5.93 -5.11
N GLU A 53 -17.73 5.88 -3.81
CA GLU A 53 -17.01 6.93 -3.06
C GLU A 53 -15.49 6.70 -3.00
N TYR A 54 -14.93 5.80 -3.82
CA TYR A 54 -13.52 5.38 -3.74
C TYR A 54 -12.51 6.54 -3.75
N VAL A 55 -12.77 7.61 -4.51
CA VAL A 55 -11.90 8.80 -4.54
C VAL A 55 -11.98 9.57 -3.22
N HIS A 56 -13.16 9.67 -2.64
CA HIS A 56 -13.35 10.30 -1.34
C HIS A 56 -12.62 9.51 -0.25
N ASP A 57 -12.86 8.20 -0.19
CA ASP A 57 -12.23 7.32 0.80
C ASP A 57 -10.70 7.32 0.67
N LEU A 58 -10.19 7.31 -0.57
CA LEU A 58 -8.75 7.41 -0.84
C LEU A 58 -8.16 8.71 -0.31
N ASN A 59 -8.83 9.85 -0.54
CA ASN A 59 -8.35 11.14 -0.05
C ASN A 59 -8.33 11.19 1.49
N GLU A 60 -9.35 10.62 2.14
CA GLU A 60 -9.35 10.48 3.59
C GLU A 60 -8.21 9.59 4.08
N LEU A 61 -8.00 8.44 3.44
CA LEU A 61 -6.92 7.51 3.79
C LEU A 61 -5.54 8.17 3.64
N VAL A 62 -5.31 8.83 2.50
CA VAL A 62 -4.08 9.59 2.24
C VAL A 62 -3.87 10.67 3.30
N ALA A 63 -4.93 11.37 3.72
CA ALA A 63 -4.85 12.40 4.75
C ALA A 63 -4.44 11.86 6.13
N MET A 64 -4.67 10.58 6.42
CA MET A 64 -4.23 9.93 7.67
C MET A 64 -2.71 9.75 7.78
N PHE A 65 -1.98 9.82 6.66
CA PHE A 65 -0.51 9.74 6.67
C PHE A 65 0.15 11.08 7.05
N PRO A 66 1.36 11.05 7.62
CA PRO A 66 2.25 12.21 7.68
C PRO A 66 2.41 12.88 6.32
N GLU A 67 2.46 14.21 6.28
CA GLU A 67 2.44 14.99 5.03
C GLU A 67 3.52 14.58 4.03
N ASP A 68 4.73 14.27 4.52
CA ASP A 68 5.88 13.82 3.74
C ASP A 68 5.72 12.43 3.12
N GLN A 69 4.78 11.62 3.63
CA GLN A 69 4.52 10.25 3.17
C GLN A 69 3.32 10.15 2.22
N ARG A 70 2.46 11.17 2.16
CA ARG A 70 1.22 11.14 1.37
C ARG A 70 1.46 10.86 -0.11
N ARG A 71 2.46 11.53 -0.70
CA ARG A 71 2.81 11.33 -2.13
C ARG A 71 3.35 9.93 -2.42
N ALA A 72 4.11 9.37 -1.47
CA ALA A 72 4.62 8.00 -1.59
C ALA A 72 3.48 7.00 -1.77
N PHE A 73 2.49 7.04 -0.87
CA PHE A 73 1.33 6.16 -0.93
C PHE A 73 0.40 6.46 -2.11
N ALA A 74 0.14 7.75 -2.40
CA ALA A 74 -0.79 8.16 -3.44
C ALA A 74 -0.35 7.74 -4.85
N GLY A 75 0.96 7.64 -5.11
CA GLY A 75 1.43 7.19 -6.42
C GLY A 75 2.92 6.90 -6.58
N ASP A 76 3.83 7.53 -5.83
CA ASP A 76 5.27 7.38 -6.12
C ASP A 76 5.76 5.93 -5.90
N ASN A 77 5.19 5.20 -4.94
CA ASN A 77 5.53 3.80 -4.70
C ASN A 77 5.14 2.90 -5.89
N ALA A 78 3.94 3.10 -6.44
CA ALA A 78 3.50 2.37 -7.63
C ALA A 78 4.37 2.70 -8.84
N ARG A 79 4.72 3.98 -9.01
CA ARG A 79 5.63 4.44 -10.06
C ARG A 79 7.01 3.76 -9.95
N ALA A 80 7.56 3.70 -8.75
CA ALA A 80 8.86 3.07 -8.51
C ALA A 80 8.84 1.56 -8.76
N LEU A 81 7.79 0.86 -8.32
CA LEU A 81 7.65 -0.58 -8.50
C LEU A 81 7.44 -0.98 -9.97
N PHE A 82 6.50 -0.30 -10.64
CA PHE A 82 6.10 -0.65 -12.01
C PHE A 82 6.91 0.07 -13.09
N GLN A 83 7.86 0.93 -12.73
CA GLN A 83 8.73 1.67 -13.64
C GLN A 83 7.94 2.56 -14.64
N LEU A 84 7.02 3.37 -14.10
CA LEU A 84 6.15 4.28 -14.86
C LEU A 84 6.73 5.69 -15.09
#